data_AF-A0A2T0QEY1-F1
#
_entry.id   AF-A0A2T0QEY1-F1
#
_cell.length_a   1.000
_cell.length_b   1.000
_cell.length_c   1.000
_cell.angle_alpha   90.00
_cell.angle_beta   90.00
_cell.angle_gamma   90.00
#
_symmetry.space_group_name_H-M   'P 1'
#
loop_
_entity.id
_entity.type
_entity.pdbx_description
1 polymer ?
#
loop_
_entity_poly.entity_id
_entity_poly.type
_entity_poly.pdbx_seq_one_letter_code
_entity_poly.pdbx_strand_id
1 'polypeptide(L)'
;MVEPVDAGHRPVPPGERSHTVLISNLANRVQPILRYDLGDSVVLRPDPCPCGSPLPAARVQGRTADLLGFPTRGGGRTAMSPLLVAILLDHAPGVDQVQIVQTAPDVLRVRLRPARDADREEVWRRLREEPAGLLAEHRVDGVAIERVEEPPERSPGGKFRRIVPLAAAGG
;
A
#
# COMPACT_ATOMS: atom_id res chain seq x y z
N MET A 1 -16.08 -18.40 5.19
CA MET A 1 -14.75 -19.03 5.19
C MET A 1 -13.76 -18.03 4.62
N VAL A 2 -12.57 -17.95 5.21
CA VAL A 2 -11.51 -17.01 4.84
C VAL A 2 -10.25 -17.83 4.61
N GLU A 3 -9.63 -17.67 3.45
CA GLU A 3 -8.49 -18.48 3.02
C GLU A 3 -7.36 -17.56 2.54
N PRO A 4 -6.36 -17.26 3.39
CA PRO A 4 -5.16 -16.56 2.96
C PRO A 4 -4.31 -17.48 2.07
N VAL A 5 -3.92 -17.00 0.89
CA VAL A 5 -3.23 -17.80 -0.13
C VAL A 5 -2.00 -17.10 -0.70
N ASP A 6 -1.08 -17.88 -1.28
CA ASP A 6 0.07 -17.40 -2.04
C ASP A 6 -0.34 -16.93 -3.46
N ALA A 7 0.63 -16.48 -4.25
CA ALA A 7 0.39 -16.02 -5.63
C ALA A 7 -0.10 -17.14 -6.58
N GLY A 8 0.06 -18.40 -6.18
CA GLY A 8 -0.47 -19.58 -6.88
C GLY A 8 -1.82 -20.04 -6.33
N HIS A 9 -2.51 -19.22 -5.51
CA HIS A 9 -3.77 -19.54 -4.84
C HIS A 9 -3.72 -20.77 -3.91
N ARG A 10 -2.54 -21.10 -3.37
CA ARG A 10 -2.38 -22.16 -2.37
C ARG A 10 -2.42 -21.59 -0.96
N PRO A 11 -3.10 -22.23 0.01
CA PRO A 11 -3.14 -21.75 1.39
C PRO A 11 -1.73 -21.54 1.97
N VAL A 12 -1.54 -20.43 2.67
CA VAL A 12 -0.31 -20.18 3.45
C VAL A 12 -0.52 -20.56 4.92
N PRO A 13 0.52 -21.05 5.61
CA PRO A 13 0.41 -21.39 7.03
C PRO A 13 0.27 -20.13 7.91
N PRO A 14 -0.27 -20.27 9.14
CA PRO A 14 -0.28 -19.17 10.10
C PRO A 14 1.12 -18.60 10.38
N GLY A 15 1.20 -17.29 10.58
CA GLY A 15 2.46 -16.56 10.73
C GLY A 15 3.06 -16.09 9.39
N GLU A 16 2.66 -16.66 8.26
CA GLU A 16 3.13 -16.24 6.95
C GLU A 16 2.23 -15.18 6.31
N ARG A 17 2.86 -14.33 5.49
CA ARG A 17 2.17 -13.29 4.73
C ARG A 17 1.53 -13.91 3.49
N SER A 18 0.23 -13.73 3.34
CA SER A 18 -0.49 -14.10 2.11
C SER A 18 -0.28 -13.12 0.97
N HIS A 19 -0.37 -13.62 -0.25
CA HIS A 19 -0.52 -12.80 -1.45
C HIS A 19 -1.94 -12.27 -1.59
N THR A 20 -2.98 -13.02 -1.23
CA THR A 20 -4.34 -12.47 -1.17
C THR A 20 -5.20 -13.30 -0.20
N VAL A 21 -6.44 -12.88 0.02
CA VAL A 21 -7.44 -13.60 0.80
C VAL A 21 -8.63 -13.93 -0.09
N LEU A 22 -8.96 -15.22 -0.13
CA LEU A 22 -10.18 -15.70 -0.75
C LEU A 22 -11.29 -15.79 0.29
N ILE A 23 -12.48 -15.29 -0.05
CA ILE A 23 -13.67 -15.38 0.80
C ILE A 23 -14.73 -16.25 0.13
N SER A 24 -15.24 -17.20 0.92
CA SER A 24 -16.47 -17.91 0.62
C SER A 24 -17.54 -17.56 1.65
N ASN A 25 -18.57 -16.82 1.24
CA ASN A 25 -19.75 -16.53 2.05
C ASN A 25 -20.87 -17.53 1.73
N LEU A 26 -21.00 -18.54 2.57
CA LEU A 26 -22.04 -19.57 2.48
C LEU A 26 -23.32 -19.22 3.26
N ALA A 27 -23.31 -18.10 4.01
CA ALA A 27 -24.47 -17.64 4.76
C ALA A 27 -25.43 -16.83 3.88
N ASN A 28 -24.92 -16.16 2.85
CA ASN A 28 -25.76 -15.47 1.87
C ASN A 28 -26.34 -16.45 0.85
N ARG A 29 -27.66 -16.67 0.90
CA ARG A 29 -28.38 -17.60 0.01
C ARG A 29 -28.92 -16.95 -1.26
N VAL A 30 -28.98 -15.62 -1.33
CA VAL A 30 -29.47 -14.88 -2.50
C VAL A 30 -28.34 -14.68 -3.51
N GLN A 31 -27.14 -14.40 -3.01
CA GLN A 31 -25.92 -14.29 -3.82
C GLN A 31 -24.75 -14.97 -3.06
N PRO A 32 -24.58 -16.29 -3.21
CA PRO A 32 -23.45 -16.99 -2.61
C PRO A 32 -22.16 -16.51 -3.28
N ILE A 33 -21.20 -16.09 -2.46
CA ILE A 33 -19.87 -15.69 -2.91
C ILE A 33 -18.94 -16.86 -2.63
N LEU A 34 -18.28 -17.40 -3.65
CA LEU A 34 -17.38 -18.54 -3.53
C LEU A 34 -15.97 -18.14 -3.98
N ARG A 35 -14.98 -18.36 -3.11
CA ARG A 35 -13.55 -18.08 -3.35
C ARG A 35 -13.28 -16.73 -4.01
N TYR A 36 -14.01 -15.70 -3.59
CA TYR A 36 -13.83 -14.36 -4.13
C TYR A 36 -12.53 -13.75 -3.63
N ASP A 37 -11.70 -13.30 -4.57
CA ASP A 37 -10.43 -12.66 -4.29
C ASP A 37 -10.64 -11.24 -3.79
N LEU A 38 -10.31 -10.98 -2.52
CA LEU A 38 -10.40 -9.65 -1.93
C LEU A 38 -9.30 -8.69 -2.40
N GLY A 39 -8.16 -9.22 -2.85
CA GLY A 39 -6.94 -8.47 -3.13
C GLY A 39 -6.23 -7.94 -1.87
N ASP A 40 -6.69 -8.30 -0.68
CA ASP A 40 -6.10 -7.94 0.61
C ASP A 40 -5.09 -9.00 1.08
N SER A 41 -3.92 -8.58 1.56
CA SER A 41 -2.89 -9.43 2.18
C SER A 41 -3.06 -9.42 3.69
N VAL A 42 -3.08 -10.60 4.30
CA VAL A 42 -3.16 -10.78 5.75
C VAL A 42 -2.09 -11.75 6.26
N VAL A 43 -1.78 -11.66 7.55
CA VAL A 43 -1.05 -12.67 8.31
C VAL A 43 -1.98 -13.22 9.39
N LEU A 44 -2.22 -14.54 9.37
CA LEU A 44 -2.96 -15.20 10.46
C LEU A 44 -2.06 -15.36 11.68
N ARG A 45 -2.61 -15.18 12.88
CA ARG A 45 -1.88 -15.50 14.10
C ARG A 45 -1.66 -17.01 14.19
N PRO A 46 -0.45 -17.46 14.56
CA PRO A 46 -0.18 -18.86 14.80
C PRO A 46 -0.79 -19.37 16.11
N ASP A 47 -1.13 -18.47 17.03
CA ASP A 47 -1.60 -18.78 18.38
C ASP A 47 -3.04 -18.27 18.64
N PRO A 48 -3.76 -18.88 19.61
CA PRO A 48 -5.13 -18.50 19.96
C PRO A 48 -5.29 -17.02 20.30
N CYS A 49 -6.45 -16.43 19.97
CA CYS A 49 -6.71 -15.03 20.29
C CYS A 49 -6.68 -14.81 21.82
N PRO A 50 -5.93 -13.82 22.34
CA PRO A 50 -5.96 -13.48 23.77
C PRO A 50 -7.34 -12.99 24.23
N CYS A 51 -8.21 -12.62 23.29
CA CYS A 51 -9.61 -12.27 23.53
C CYS A 51 -10.51 -13.46 23.89
N GLY A 52 -10.03 -14.71 23.80
CA GLY A 52 -10.80 -15.92 24.06
C GLY A 52 -11.70 -16.37 22.90
N SER A 53 -11.67 -15.68 21.75
CA SER A 53 -12.42 -16.09 20.57
C SER A 53 -11.86 -17.42 20.02
N PRO A 54 -12.73 -18.39 19.67
CA PRO A 54 -12.32 -19.63 19.02
C PRO A 54 -12.01 -19.44 17.53
N LEU A 55 -12.26 -18.25 16.97
CA LEU A 55 -12.02 -17.96 15.56
C LEU A 55 -10.55 -17.53 15.32
N PRO A 56 -9.98 -17.81 14.13
CA PRO A 56 -8.67 -17.32 13.74
C PRO A 56 -8.61 -15.78 13.79
N ALA A 57 -7.51 -15.25 14.34
CA ALA A 57 -7.22 -13.83 14.33
C ALA A 57 -6.24 -13.50 13.20
N ALA A 58 -6.46 -12.38 12.51
CA ALA A 58 -5.64 -11.95 11.38
C ALA A 58 -5.17 -10.50 11.55
N ARG A 59 -3.98 -10.19 11.07
CA ARG A 59 -3.49 -8.81 10.89
C ARG A 59 -3.49 -8.47 9.40
N VAL A 60 -4.25 -7.45 9.03
CA VAL A 60 -4.29 -6.92 7.65
C VAL A 60 -2.99 -6.16 7.36
N GLN A 61 -2.33 -6.51 6.26
CA GLN A 61 -1.11 -5.86 5.77
C GLN A 61 -1.40 -4.78 4.72
N GLY A 62 -2.64 -4.71 4.23
CA GLY A 62 -3.10 -3.85 3.15
C GLY A 62 -3.44 -4.65 1.89
N ARG A 63 -3.70 -3.96 0.78
CA ARG A 63 -3.93 -4.62 -0.51
C ARG A 63 -2.64 -4.97 -1.22
N THR A 64 -2.58 -6.16 -1.79
CA THR A 64 -1.35 -6.72 -2.38
C THR A 64 -1.02 -6.05 -3.71
N ALA A 65 -2.05 -5.73 -4.49
CA ALA A 65 -1.95 -4.89 -5.69
C ALA A 65 -1.52 -3.44 -5.37
N ASP A 66 -1.43 -3.08 -4.08
CA ASP A 66 -1.23 -1.71 -3.65
C ASP A 66 0.14 -1.49 -2.98
N LEU A 67 1.03 -2.47 -2.85
CA LEU A 67 2.30 -2.27 -2.14
C LEU A 67 3.34 -1.50 -2.96
N LEU A 68 4.05 -0.56 -2.32
CA LEU A 68 5.23 0.07 -2.90
C LEU A 68 6.42 -0.89 -2.75
N GLY A 69 7.03 -1.28 -3.86
CA GLY A 69 8.16 -2.22 -3.86
C GLY A 69 9.47 -1.52 -4.16
N PHE A 70 10.44 -1.60 -3.25
CA PHE A 70 11.74 -0.93 -3.39
C PHE A 70 12.90 -1.92 -3.39
N PRO A 71 13.99 -1.66 -4.14
CA PRO A 71 15.24 -2.39 -3.99
C PRO A 71 15.88 -2.10 -2.63
N THR A 72 16.57 -3.09 -2.06
CA THR A 72 17.37 -2.92 -0.84
C THR A 72 18.87 -3.01 -1.15
N ARG A 73 19.72 -2.43 -0.30
CA ARG A 73 21.19 -2.46 -0.46
C ARG A 73 21.78 -3.88 -0.59
N GLY A 74 21.11 -4.89 -0.04
CA GLY A 74 21.53 -6.29 -0.11
C GLY A 74 21.14 -7.03 -1.40
N GLY A 75 20.63 -6.33 -2.43
CA GLY A 75 20.12 -6.96 -3.66
C GLY A 75 18.73 -7.58 -3.51
N GLY A 76 18.06 -7.37 -2.38
CA GLY A 76 16.70 -7.84 -2.12
C GLY A 76 15.64 -6.82 -2.52
N ARG A 77 14.38 -7.13 -2.20
CA ARG A 77 13.24 -6.22 -2.33
C ARG A 77 12.57 -6.07 -0.97
N THR A 78 12.16 -4.85 -0.64
CA THR A 78 11.26 -4.59 0.49
C THR A 78 9.95 -4.05 -0.02
N ALA A 79 8.86 -4.39 0.67
CA ALA A 79 7.53 -3.92 0.35
C ALA A 79 7.03 -3.02 1.48
N MET A 80 6.59 -1.82 1.12
CA MET A 80 6.05 -0.83 2.03
C MET A 80 4.56 -0.66 1.77
N SER A 81 3.78 -0.59 2.85
CA SER A 81 2.35 -0.29 2.76
C SER A 81 2.14 1.17 2.37
N PRO A 82 1.27 1.48 1.40
CA PRO A 82 0.87 2.85 1.10
C PRO A 82 0.34 3.59 2.30
N LEU A 83 -0.31 2.89 3.25
CA LEU A 83 -0.87 3.53 4.43
C LEU A 83 0.20 4.28 5.22
N LEU A 84 1.42 3.72 5.32
CA LEU A 84 2.52 4.34 6.05
C LEU A 84 2.93 5.67 5.42
N VAL A 85 3.02 5.71 4.09
CA VAL A 85 3.30 6.94 3.34
C VAL A 85 2.11 7.91 3.40
N ALA A 86 0.88 7.40 3.34
CA ALA A 86 -0.33 8.22 3.37
C ALA A 86 -0.51 8.96 4.70
N ILE A 87 -0.14 8.33 5.83
CA ILE A 87 -0.15 8.93 7.17
C ILE A 87 0.82 10.12 7.22
N LEU A 88 2.05 9.97 6.70
CA LEU A 88 3.00 11.09 6.63
C LEU A 88 2.41 12.26 5.83
N LEU A 89 1.83 11.96 4.67
CA LEU A 89 1.21 12.98 3.82
C LEU A 89 0.02 13.69 4.47
N ASP A 90 -0.67 13.08 5.44
CA ASP A 90 -1.77 13.71 6.17
C ASP A 90 -1.30 14.76 7.19
N HIS A 91 -0.04 14.70 7.60
CA HIS A 91 0.55 15.65 8.53
C HIS A 91 1.28 16.81 7.84
N ALA A 92 1.41 16.78 6.51
CA ALA A 92 2.06 17.84 5.74
C ALA A 92 1.13 19.08 5.62
N PRO A 93 1.43 20.20 6.31
CA PRO A 93 0.61 21.40 6.23
C PRO A 93 0.77 22.08 4.86
N GLY A 94 -0.26 22.79 4.41
CA GLY A 94 -0.22 23.54 3.16
C GLY A 94 -0.44 22.69 1.90
N VAL A 95 -0.86 21.44 2.05
CA VAL A 95 -1.23 20.54 0.94
C VAL A 95 -2.75 20.53 0.78
N ASP A 96 -3.27 20.87 -0.40
CA ASP A 96 -4.68 20.65 -0.75
C ASP A 96 -4.88 19.23 -1.31
N GLN A 97 -4.05 18.84 -2.29
CA GLN A 97 -4.00 17.48 -2.80
C GLN A 97 -2.57 17.05 -3.13
N VAL A 98 -2.26 15.80 -2.82
CA VAL A 98 -0.99 15.16 -3.16
C VAL A 98 -1.24 13.76 -3.68
N GLN A 99 -0.49 13.38 -4.71
CA GLN A 99 -0.48 12.03 -5.26
C GLN A 99 0.96 11.59 -5.53
N ILE A 100 1.34 10.44 -4.96
CA ILE A 100 2.62 9.78 -5.18
C ILE A 100 2.42 8.63 -6.15
N VAL A 101 3.21 8.61 -7.22
CA VAL A 101 3.20 7.57 -8.25
C VAL A 101 4.58 6.93 -8.32
N GLN A 102 4.67 5.64 -8.04
CA GLN A 102 5.90 4.90 -8.26
C GLN A 102 6.00 4.53 -9.74
N THR A 103 6.97 5.13 -10.45
CA THR A 103 7.13 4.95 -11.91
C THR A 103 8.30 4.07 -12.29
N ALA A 104 9.20 3.80 -11.34
CA ALA A 104 10.22 2.77 -11.41
C ALA A 104 10.45 2.21 -9.99
N PRO A 105 11.15 1.07 -9.82
CA PRO A 105 11.42 0.49 -8.50
C PRO A 105 12.06 1.47 -7.51
N ASP A 106 12.80 2.46 -8.01
CA ASP A 106 13.56 3.47 -7.28
C ASP A 106 13.12 4.91 -7.63
N VAL A 107 11.95 5.11 -8.23
CA VAL A 107 11.46 6.47 -8.60
C VAL A 107 10.03 6.69 -8.13
N LEU A 108 9.85 7.70 -7.27
CA LEU A 108 8.58 8.23 -6.81
C LEU A 108 8.34 9.62 -7.41
N ARG A 109 7.26 9.77 -8.17
CA ARG A 109 6.80 11.06 -8.70
C ARG A 109 5.69 11.62 -7.84
N VAL A 110 5.83 12.88 -7.46
CA VAL A 110 4.92 13.60 -6.57
C VAL A 110 4.19 14.67 -7.38
N ARG A 111 2.89 14.46 -7.55
CA ARG A 111 1.96 15.45 -8.09
C ARG A 111 1.40 16.25 -6.91
N LEU A 112 1.60 17.55 -6.93
CA LEU A 112 1.27 18.42 -5.79
C LEU A 112 0.34 19.56 -6.21
N ARG A 113 -0.78 19.67 -5.49
CA ARG A 113 -1.59 20.89 -5.43
C ARG A 113 -1.43 21.51 -4.03
N PRO A 114 -0.69 22.62 -3.89
CA PRO A 114 -0.59 23.33 -2.62
C PRO A 114 -1.92 24.03 -2.28
N ALA A 115 -2.14 24.30 -1.00
CA ALA A 115 -3.23 25.16 -0.54
C ALA A 115 -3.02 26.60 -1.03
N ARG A 116 -4.10 27.38 -1.14
CA ARG A 116 -4.11 28.73 -1.77
C ARG A 116 -3.05 29.68 -1.21
N ASP A 117 -2.79 29.62 0.10
CA ASP A 117 -1.88 30.52 0.81
C ASP A 117 -0.57 29.84 1.25
N ALA A 118 -0.29 28.64 0.72
CA ALA A 118 0.91 27.89 1.08
C ALA A 118 2.09 28.24 0.17
N ASP A 119 3.28 28.32 0.75
CA ASP A 119 4.53 28.38 -0.01
C ASP A 119 4.80 27.02 -0.67
N ARG A 120 4.71 26.98 -2.00
CA ARG A 120 4.86 25.76 -2.81
C ARG A 120 6.22 25.10 -2.62
N GLU A 121 7.30 25.87 -2.45
CA GLU A 121 8.64 25.31 -2.32
C GLU A 121 8.87 24.75 -0.91
N GLU A 122 8.36 25.41 0.12
CA GLU A 122 8.41 24.90 1.49
C GLU A 122 7.57 23.61 1.65
N VAL A 123 6.37 23.57 1.06
CA VAL A 123 5.54 22.36 1.02
C VAL A 123 6.27 21.23 0.28
N TRP A 124 6.88 21.54 -0.88
CA TRP A 124 7.64 20.56 -1.64
C TRP A 124 8.83 20.00 -0.86
N ARG A 125 9.60 20.87 -0.18
CA ARG A 125 10.74 20.47 0.64
C ARG A 125 10.35 19.44 1.68
N ARG A 126 9.25 19.66 2.42
CA ARG A 126 8.73 18.72 3.43
C ARG A 126 8.26 17.41 2.81
N LEU A 127 7.50 17.49 1.72
CA LEU A 127 7.01 16.32 0.99
C LEU A 127 8.12 15.48 0.36
N ARG A 128 9.31 16.04 0.18
CA ARG A 128 10.50 15.31 -0.23
C ARG A 128 11.25 14.72 0.97
N GLU A 129 11.44 15.48 2.03
CA GLU A 129 12.22 15.10 3.21
C GLU A 129 11.54 13.99 4.04
N GLU A 130 10.24 14.10 4.31
CA GLU A 130 9.54 13.13 5.18
C GLU A 130 9.49 11.72 4.59
N PRO A 131 9.09 11.51 3.31
CA PRO A 131 9.13 10.17 2.73
C PRO A 131 10.56 9.66 2.57
N ALA A 132 11.54 10.53 2.30
CA ALA A 132 12.95 10.12 2.25
C ALA A 132 13.45 9.61 3.61
N GLY A 133 13.08 10.27 4.71
CA GLY A 133 13.37 9.82 6.07
C GLY A 133 12.76 8.45 6.37
N LEU A 134 11.48 8.27 6.03
CA LEU A 134 10.80 6.98 6.19
C LEU A 134 11.49 5.85 5.40
N LEU A 135 11.86 6.11 4.15
CA LEU A 135 12.56 5.13 3.33
C LEU A 135 13.92 4.75 3.97
N ALA A 136 14.66 5.73 4.47
CA ALA A 136 15.94 5.50 5.15
C ALA A 136 15.78 4.68 6.44
N GLU A 137 14.76 4.94 7.26
CA GLU A 137 14.43 4.15 8.47
C GLU A 137 14.18 2.67 8.12
N HIS A 138 13.62 2.42 6.94
CA HIS A 138 13.37 1.08 6.40
C HIS A 138 14.53 0.50 5.56
N ARG A 139 15.72 1.12 5.59
CA ARG A 139 16.93 0.72 4.83
C ARG A 139 16.71 0.67 3.32
N VAL A 140 15.87 1.58 2.82
CA VAL A 140 15.68 1.84 1.39
C VAL A 140 16.45 3.11 1.04
N ASP A 141 17.43 2.95 0.16
CA ASP A 141 18.29 4.04 -0.30
C ASP A 141 18.20 4.16 -1.83
N GLY A 142 18.60 5.32 -2.37
CA GLY A 142 18.68 5.54 -3.81
C GLY A 142 17.34 5.76 -4.50
N VAL A 143 16.26 5.97 -3.75
CA VAL A 143 14.96 6.32 -4.33
C VAL A 143 14.94 7.81 -4.70
N ALA A 144 14.76 8.11 -5.98
CA ALA A 144 14.51 9.45 -6.47
C ALA A 144 13.08 9.89 -6.14
N ILE A 145 12.93 11.04 -5.49
CA ILE A 145 11.62 11.65 -5.20
C ILE A 145 11.55 12.96 -6.00
N GLU A 146 10.70 12.97 -7.02
CA GLU A 146 10.63 14.03 -8.03
C GLU A 146 9.29 14.76 -7.95
N ARG A 147 9.30 16.09 -7.94
CA ARG A 147 8.09 16.88 -8.17
C ARG A 147 7.82 16.92 -9.65
N VAL A 148 6.57 16.69 -10.03
CA VAL A 148 6.12 16.83 -11.41
C VAL A 148 5.01 17.88 -11.51
N GLU A 149 4.84 18.47 -12.69
CA GLU A 149 3.89 19.57 -12.90
C GLU A 149 2.46 19.07 -13.14
N GLU A 150 2.27 17.81 -13.51
CA GLU A 150 0.93 17.26 -13.70
C GLU A 150 0.12 17.29 -12.40
N PRO A 151 -1.16 17.70 -12.45
CA PRO A 151 -2.00 17.72 -11.27
C PRO A 151 -2.34 16.30 -10.80
N PRO A 152 -2.72 16.13 -9.52
CA PRO A 152 -3.26 14.86 -9.03
C PRO A 152 -4.46 14.41 -9.87
N GLU A 153 -4.45 13.17 -10.34
CA GLU A 153 -5.46 12.63 -11.26
C GLU A 153 -6.31 11.53 -10.63
N ARG A 154 -7.49 11.32 -11.21
CA ARG A 154 -8.40 10.23 -10.83
C ARG A 154 -8.29 9.09 -11.83
N SER A 155 -8.50 7.86 -11.35
CA SER A 155 -8.65 6.70 -12.23
C SER A 155 -9.84 6.86 -13.19
N PRO A 156 -9.91 6.07 -14.29
CA PRO A 156 -11.05 6.09 -15.21
C PRO A 156 -12.42 5.90 -14.53
N GLY A 157 -12.48 5.16 -13.41
CA GLY A 157 -13.68 5.00 -12.58
C GLY A 157 -13.94 6.14 -11.58
N GLY A 158 -13.25 7.27 -11.69
CA GLY A 158 -13.41 8.44 -10.82
C GLY A 158 -12.77 8.32 -9.43
N LYS A 159 -12.24 7.14 -9.05
CA LYS A 159 -11.56 6.94 -7.76
C LYS A 159 -10.24 7.70 -7.73
N PHE A 160 -10.06 8.54 -6.71
CA PHE A 160 -8.78 9.18 -6.42
C PHE A 160 -7.91 8.25 -5.58
N ARG A 161 -6.66 8.05 -6.00
CA ARG A 161 -5.68 7.25 -5.25
C ARG A 161 -4.51 8.16 -4.92
N ARG A 162 -4.27 8.41 -3.62
CA ARG A 162 -3.12 9.21 -3.16
C ARG A 162 -1.79 8.55 -3.45
N ILE A 163 -1.75 7.23 -3.47
CA ILE A 163 -0.55 6.45 -3.75
C ILE A 163 -0.88 5.46 -4.86
N VAL A 164 -0.07 5.48 -5.91
CA VAL A 164 -0.18 4.61 -7.07
C VAL A 164 1.14 3.84 -7.17
N PRO A 165 1.17 2.55 -6.81
CA PRO A 165 2.37 1.75 -6.91
C PRO A 165 2.79 1.48 -8.34
N LEU A 166 4.01 0.96 -8.49
CA LEU A 166 4.49 0.48 -9.78
C LEU A 166 3.56 -0.63 -10.26
N ALA A 167 3.00 -0.47 -11.46
CA ALA A 167 2.22 -1.53 -12.08
C ALA A 167 3.09 -2.80 -12.14
N ALA A 168 2.55 -3.94 -11.70
CA ALA A 168 3.21 -5.21 -11.94
C ALA A 168 3.38 -5.35 -13.45
N ALA A 169 4.62 -5.57 -13.92
CA ALA A 169 4.85 -5.93 -15.31
C ALA A 169 3.98 -7.14 -15.59
N GLY A 170 3.01 -7.00 -16.50
CA GLY A 170 2.16 -8.11 -16.90
C GLY A 170 3.05 -9.24 -17.41
N GLY A 171 3.12 -10.32 -16.66
CA GLY A 171 3.69 -11.60 -17.07
C GLY A 171 2.62 -12.46 -17.71
#